data_AF-A0A3A8B3J7-F1
#
_entry.id   AF-A0A3A8B3J7-F1
#
_cell.length_a   1.000
_cell.length_b   1.000
_cell.length_c   1.000
_cell.angle_alpha   90.00
_cell.angle_beta   90.00
_cell.angle_gamma   90.00
#
_symmetry.space_group_name_H-M   'P 1'
#
loop_
_entity.id
_entity.type
_entity.pdbx_description
1 polymer ?
#
loop_
_entity_poly.entity_id
_entity_poly.type
_entity_poly.pdbx_seq_one_letter_code
_entity_poly.pdbx_strand_id
1 'polypeptide(L)'
;MTQVNEEAAAIARLLGDDRKRIIGWVYLWNTSELSILWIDRCRSAKVIEPPLSQDTLAKAKAVTPDAVTDLLETLSTAGQEGSL
;
A
#
# COMPACT_ATOMS: atom_id res chain seq x y z
N MET A 1 -10.88 -21.55 -20.37
CA MET A 1 -11.04 -20.39 -19.47
C MET A 1 -9.78 -20.32 -18.64
N THR A 2 -8.91 -19.35 -18.92
CA THR A 2 -7.67 -19.16 -18.16
C THR A 2 -8.09 -18.69 -16.77
N GLN A 3 -7.93 -19.53 -15.76
CA GLN A 3 -8.11 -19.16 -14.38
C GLN A 3 -7.11 -18.03 -14.11
N VAL A 4 -7.57 -16.78 -14.11
CA VAL A 4 -6.80 -15.67 -13.57
C VAL A 4 -6.66 -16.02 -12.11
N ASN A 5 -5.52 -16.61 -11.76
CA ASN A 5 -5.19 -16.89 -10.39
C ASN A 5 -5.21 -15.53 -9.69
N GLU A 6 -6.08 -15.36 -8.70
CA GLU A 6 -6.24 -14.14 -7.90
C GLU A 6 -5.02 -13.97 -6.99
N GLU A 7 -3.84 -13.89 -7.59
CA GLU A 7 -2.58 -13.77 -6.89
C GLU A 7 -2.34 -12.30 -6.58
N ALA A 8 -2.22 -12.02 -5.29
CA ALA A 8 -1.84 -10.72 -4.79
C ALA A 8 -0.38 -10.77 -4.35
N ALA A 9 0.45 -9.88 -4.89
CA ALA A 9 1.85 -9.78 -4.51
C ALA A 9 2.00 -8.72 -3.41
N ALA A 10 2.73 -9.05 -2.33
CA ALA A 10 3.13 -8.04 -1.35
C ALA A 10 4.18 -7.13 -1.99
N ILE A 11 3.86 -5.85 -2.15
CA ILE A 11 4.73 -4.87 -2.83
C ILE A 11 5.31 -3.83 -1.88
N ALA A 12 4.70 -3.61 -0.72
CA ALA A 12 5.22 -2.69 0.30
C ALA A 12 4.81 -3.12 1.71
N ARG A 13 5.55 -2.66 2.70
CA ARG A 13 5.25 -2.81 4.13
C ARG A 13 4.82 -1.48 4.72
N LEU A 14 3.88 -1.53 5.66
CA LEU A 14 3.42 -0.41 6.46
C LEU A 14 4.11 -0.46 7.82
N LEU A 15 4.76 0.63 8.18
CA LEU A 15 5.50 0.77 9.43
C LEU A 15 4.74 1.72 10.37
N GLY A 16 4.75 1.38 11.66
CA GLY A 16 4.25 2.24 12.73
C GLY A 16 5.17 3.43 13.00
N ASP A 17 4.84 4.20 14.03
CA ASP A 17 5.56 5.42 14.44
C ASP A 17 7.07 5.22 14.64
N ASP A 18 7.45 4.10 15.27
CA ASP A 18 8.85 3.73 15.52
C ASP A 18 9.64 3.37 14.24
N ARG A 19 8.98 3.30 13.06
CA ARG A 19 9.56 2.93 11.76
C ARG A 19 10.25 1.55 11.71
N LYS A 20 10.20 0.74 12.77
CA LYS A 20 10.76 -0.63 12.78
C LYS A 20 9.69 -1.71 12.84
N ARG A 21 8.54 -1.40 13.45
CA ARG A 21 7.43 -2.34 13.57
C ARG A 21 6.60 -2.34 12.30
N ILE A 22 6.56 -3.49 11.63
CA ILE A 22 5.61 -3.76 10.55
C ILE A 22 4.23 -3.91 11.17
N ILE A 23 3.32 -3.02 10.81
CA ILE A 23 1.93 -3.04 11.26
C ILE A 23 0.97 -3.49 10.15
N GLY A 24 1.45 -3.59 8.91
CA GLY A 24 0.69 -4.13 7.80
C GLY A 24 1.51 -4.31 6.53
N TRP A 25 0.88 -4.89 5.51
CA TRP A 25 1.45 -5.12 4.19
C TRP A 25 0.49 -4.60 3.13
N VAL A 26 1.06 -4.05 2.07
CA VAL A 26 0.34 -3.60 0.89
C VAL A 26 0.47 -4.66 -0.19
N TYR A 27 -0.66 -5.10 -0.69
CA TYR A 27 -0.79 -6.08 -1.74
C TYR A 27 -1.28 -5.42 -3.02
N LEU A 28 -0.64 -5.76 -4.13
CA LEU A 28 -1.11 -5.44 -5.47
C LEU A 28 -1.70 -6.70 -6.09
N TRP A 29 -2.98 -6.61 -6.43
CA TRP A 29 -3.68 -7.66 -7.14
C TRP A 29 -3.37 -7.60 -8.62
N ASN A 30 -3.49 -8.73 -9.31
CA ASN A 30 -3.37 -8.78 -10.77
C ASN A 30 -4.44 -7.91 -11.49
N THR A 31 -5.54 -7.61 -10.81
CA THR A 31 -6.58 -6.65 -11.26
C THR A 31 -6.15 -5.18 -11.13
N SER A 32 -4.93 -4.91 -10.67
CA SER A 32 -4.42 -3.58 -10.30
C SER A 32 -5.07 -2.96 -9.06
N GLU A 33 -5.89 -3.70 -8.32
CA GLU A 33 -6.40 -3.26 -7.03
C GLU A 33 -5.29 -3.27 -5.97
N LEU A 34 -5.35 -2.33 -5.01
CA LEU A 34 -4.50 -2.31 -3.84
C LEU A 34 -5.29 -2.70 -2.59
N SER A 35 -4.72 -3.57 -1.77
CA SER A 35 -5.29 -3.95 -0.48
C SER A 35 -4.25 -3.90 0.62
N ILE A 36 -4.71 -3.64 1.84
CA ILE A 36 -3.86 -3.63 3.02
C ILE A 36 -4.22 -4.81 3.91
N LEU A 37 -3.22 -5.64 4.19
CA LEU A 37 -3.28 -6.63 5.25
C LEU A 37 -2.72 -6.02 6.54
N TRP A 38 -3.60 -5.72 7.51
CA TRP A 38 -3.20 -5.21 8.82
C TRP A 38 -2.75 -6.36 9.73
N ILE A 39 -1.55 -6.28 10.28
CA ILE A 39 -1.02 -7.22 11.27
C ILE A 39 -1.37 -6.75 12.68
N ASP A 40 -1.24 -5.45 12.93
CA ASP A 40 -1.54 -4.86 14.23
C ASP A 40 -2.88 -4.13 14.17
N ARG A 41 -3.68 -4.21 15.26
CA ARG A 41 -4.97 -3.51 15.33
C ARG A 41 -4.82 -2.00 15.47
N CYS A 42 -3.65 -1.50 15.86
CA CYS A 42 -3.33 -0.08 15.78
C CYS A 42 -3.16 0.34 14.32
N ARG A 43 -4.23 0.86 13.72
CA ARG A 43 -4.34 1.26 12.31
C ARG A 43 -3.56 2.54 11.92
N SER A 44 -2.60 2.97 12.71
CA SER A 44 -1.84 4.20 12.43
C SER A 44 -0.53 3.87 11.72
N ALA A 45 -0.62 3.53 10.43
CA ALA A 45 0.55 3.51 9.56
C ALA A 45 1.09 4.93 9.41
N LYS A 46 2.40 5.06 9.52
CA LYS A 46 3.09 6.35 9.36
C LYS A 46 4.04 6.36 8.18
N VAL A 47 4.55 5.19 7.81
CA VAL A 47 5.49 5.03 6.70
C VAL A 47 5.09 3.83 5.86
N ILE A 48 5.28 3.95 4.56
CA ILE A 48 5.19 2.86 3.59
C ILE A 48 6.58 2.66 2.95
N GLU A 49 7.01 1.41 2.83
CA GLU A 49 8.34 1.10 2.28
C GLU A 49 8.31 -0.18 1.41
N PRO A 50 8.83 -0.14 0.17
CA PRO A 50 9.19 1.07 -0.57
C PRO A 50 7.94 1.96 -0.84
N PRO A 51 8.13 3.27 -1.08
CA PRO A 51 7.03 4.13 -1.51
C PRO A 51 6.44 3.64 -2.84
N LEU A 52 5.13 3.74 -2.98
CA LEU A 52 4.45 3.30 -4.20
C LEU A 52 4.68 4.31 -5.32
N SER A 53 4.92 3.81 -6.53
CA SER A 53 5.01 4.66 -7.72
C SER A 53 3.65 5.28 -8.05
N GLN A 54 3.67 6.50 -8.58
CA GLN A 54 2.44 7.21 -9.00
C GLN A 54 1.64 6.41 -10.04
N ASP A 55 2.31 5.65 -10.92
CA ASP A 55 1.65 4.78 -11.90
C ASP A 55 0.80 3.68 -11.23
N THR A 56 1.35 3.01 -10.20
CA THR A 56 0.63 1.99 -9.42
C THR A 56 -0.58 2.59 -8.70
N LEU A 57 -0.41 3.77 -8.09
CA LEU A 57 -1.50 4.48 -7.40
C LEU A 57 -2.59 4.93 -8.38
N ALA A 58 -2.21 5.44 -9.55
CA ALA A 58 -3.16 5.87 -10.59
C ALA A 58 -3.95 4.69 -11.16
N LYS A 59 -3.28 3.55 -11.42
CA LYS A 59 -3.95 2.31 -11.85
C LYS A 59 -4.92 1.80 -10.80
N ALA A 60 -4.52 1.77 -9.53
CA ALA A 60 -5.38 1.33 -8.44
C ALA A 60 -6.60 2.24 -8.25
N LYS A 61 -6.41 3.56 -8.29
CA LYS A 61 -7.51 4.54 -8.24
C LYS A 61 -8.48 4.41 -9.42
N ALA A 62 -8.00 4.03 -10.59
CA ALA A 62 -8.86 3.82 -11.76
C ALA A 62 -9.76 2.59 -11.63
N VAL A 63 -9.34 1.58 -10.85
CA VAL A 63 -10.11 0.35 -10.59
C VAL A 63 -11.04 0.54 -9.39
N THR A 64 -10.47 0.96 -8.25
CA THR A 64 -11.19 1.10 -6.98
C THR A 64 -10.73 2.39 -6.28
N PRO A 65 -11.40 3.53 -6.51
CA PRO A 65 -11.12 4.76 -5.78
C PRO A 65 -11.76 4.67 -4.39
N ASP A 66 -10.99 4.19 -3.42
CA ASP A 66 -11.39 4.05 -2.01
C ASP A 66 -10.38 4.74 -1.06
N ALA A 67 -10.80 4.94 0.18
CA ALA A 67 -9.97 5.44 1.29
C ALA A 67 -8.62 4.67 1.44
N VAL A 68 -8.54 3.40 1.06
CA VAL A 68 -7.28 2.66 1.01
C VAL A 68 -6.29 3.29 0.03
N THR A 69 -6.72 3.61 -1.20
CA THR A 69 -5.83 4.22 -2.21
C THR A 69 -5.38 5.63 -1.83
N ASP A 70 -6.26 6.41 -1.19
CA ASP A 70 -5.95 7.74 -0.66
C ASP A 70 -4.94 7.71 0.50
N LEU A 71 -5.12 6.75 1.42
CA LEU A 71 -4.18 6.50 2.51
C LEU A 71 -2.80 6.11 1.99
N LEU A 72 -2.73 5.20 1.00
CA LEU A 72 -1.48 4.72 0.43
C LEU A 72 -0.74 5.81 -0.37
N GLU A 73 -1.47 6.67 -1.06
CA GLU A 73 -0.93 7.86 -1.73
C GLU A 73 -0.32 8.81 -0.71
N THR A 74 -1.08 9.17 0.34
CA THR A 74 -0.63 10.06 1.41
C THR A 74 0.63 9.53 2.09
N LEU A 75 0.68 8.24 2.41
CA LEU A 75 1.85 7.61 3.03
C LEU A 75 3.05 7.60 2.09
N SER A 76 2.83 7.38 0.79
CA SER A 76 3.91 7.35 -0.20
C SER A 76 4.51 8.74 -0.39
N THR A 77 3.68 9.80 -0.43
CA THR A 77 4.16 11.18 -0.46
C THR A 77 4.90 11.55 0.82
N ALA A 78 4.34 11.24 2.00
CA ALA A 78 4.98 11.54 3.28
C ALA A 78 6.32 10.80 3.49
N GLY A 79 6.46 9.59 2.94
CA GLY A 79 7.72 8.83 2.96
C GLY A 79 8.82 9.45 2.09
N GLN A 80 8.46 10.19 1.04
CA GLN A 80 9.43 10.87 0.16
C GLN A 80 9.97 12.18 0.76
N GLU A 81 9.18 12.88 1.59
CA GLU A 81 9.58 14.14 2.23
C GLU A 81 10.55 13.96 3.42
N GLY A 82 10.75 12.72 3.88
CA GLY A 82 11.65 12.38 4.99
C GLY A 82 13.11 12.13 4.62
N SER A 83 13.52 12.38 3.36
CA SER A 83 14.88 12.19 2.85
C SER A 83 15.55 13.55 2.57
N LEU A 84 15.79 14.34 3.62
CA LEU A 84 16.65 15.53 3.61
C LEU A 84 17.82 15.34 4.59
#